data_AF-A0A0J6YQI6-F1
#
_entry.id   AF-A0A0J6YQI6-F1
#
_cell.length_a   1.000
_cell.length_b   1.000
_cell.length_c   1.000
_cell.angle_alpha   90.00
_cell.angle_beta   90.00
_cell.angle_gamma   90.00
#
_symmetry.space_group_name_H-M   'P 1'
#
loop_
_entity.id
_entity.type
_entity.pdbx_description
1 polymer ?
#
loop_
_entity_poly.entity_id
_entity_poly.type
_entity_poly.pdbx_seq_one_letter_code
_entity_poly.pdbx_strand_id
1 'polypeptide(L)'
;MRLSSSLIALVALAGQALALPFNELAERDTGLDVKLIPIGNTRVKAIITNNADHEMSFVKYNTLFDSSPVRKVQISKDGSIIPFSGIHLYYDIDNLPKEAYKTLAPGASAEAEFDIAETSDLSAGGSFKISAEGSIPVIDGQGTKPTSSIRFKANTLTMDIDGEMASKVASAIPELNKRTRVDNQSCTGQYAQLLQGGLRTCVTYAQRAAQAASGGNAQKFQEYFKTTDQQTRQNVARRFQAIAQECSSANQGRTIYFCRDVYGYCKGLSKEINR
;
A
#
# COMPACT_ATOMS: atom_id res chain seq x y z
N MET A 1 65.44 53.21 15.44
CA MET A 1 64.92 53.56 16.77
C MET A 1 63.47 53.09 16.85
N ARG A 2 63.18 52.11 17.74
CA ARG A 2 61.88 51.77 18.36
C ARG A 2 60.69 51.39 17.42
N LEU A 3 60.26 50.11 17.46
CA LEU A 3 59.06 49.59 18.18
C LEU A 3 57.74 50.05 17.51
N SER A 4 56.72 49.26 17.15
CA SER A 4 56.31 47.87 17.34
C SER A 4 55.03 47.65 16.48
N SER A 5 54.61 46.39 16.26
CA SER A 5 53.22 45.87 16.33
C SER A 5 52.07 46.61 15.61
N SER A 6 51.10 46.03 14.91
CA SER A 6 50.39 44.73 14.94
C SER A 6 49.26 44.87 13.88
N LEU A 7 49.01 43.90 12.99
CA LEU A 7 47.89 42.92 13.04
C LEU A 7 46.55 43.42 12.43
N ILE A 8 45.77 42.49 11.83
CA ILE A 8 44.32 42.54 11.46
C ILE A 8 44.03 43.07 10.03
N ALA A 9 43.28 42.41 9.13
CA ALA A 9 42.55 41.14 9.11
C ALA A 9 42.33 40.67 7.65
N LEU A 10 42.42 39.36 7.40
CA LEU A 10 41.78 38.70 6.27
C LEU A 10 40.26 38.76 6.48
N VAL A 11 39.53 39.44 5.59
CA VAL A 11 38.07 39.33 5.52
C VAL A 11 37.75 38.04 4.76
N ALA A 12 37.43 36.98 5.49
CA ALA A 12 36.76 35.82 4.93
C ALA A 12 35.31 36.21 4.60
N LEU A 13 34.98 36.35 3.31
CA LEU A 13 33.58 36.36 2.89
C LEU A 13 33.04 34.93 3.03
N ALA A 14 32.52 34.61 4.21
CA ALA A 14 31.58 33.52 4.38
C ALA A 14 30.27 33.91 3.67
N GLY A 15 30.11 33.46 2.42
CA GLY A 15 28.81 33.44 1.77
C GLY A 15 27.92 32.46 2.53
N GLN A 16 27.13 32.97 3.46
CA GLN A 16 26.10 32.17 4.11
C GLN A 16 25.07 31.81 3.06
N ALA A 17 25.08 30.55 2.64
CA ALA A 17 23.93 29.95 1.99
C ALA A 17 22.78 30.05 2.99
N LEU A 18 21.83 30.94 2.72
CA LEU A 18 20.52 30.89 3.34
C LEU A 18 19.86 29.58 2.87
N ALA A 19 20.19 28.48 3.55
CA ALA A 19 19.31 27.33 3.62
C ALA A 19 18.08 27.82 4.37
N LEU A 20 17.13 28.37 3.63
CA LEU A 20 15.76 28.42 4.10
C LEU A 20 15.43 26.98 4.50
N PRO A 21 15.06 26.69 5.76
CA PRO A 21 14.37 25.45 6.00
C PRO A 21 13.19 25.51 5.04
N PHE A 22 13.13 24.57 4.09
CA PHE A 22 11.84 24.22 3.53
C PHE A 22 11.01 23.90 4.75
N ASN A 23 10.18 24.86 5.15
CA ASN A 23 9.17 24.63 6.15
C ASN A 23 8.58 23.29 5.77
N GLU A 24 8.67 22.33 6.68
CA GLU A 24 7.68 21.29 6.76
C GLU A 24 6.36 22.01 6.49
N LEU A 25 5.80 21.77 5.30
CA LEU A 25 4.42 22.10 5.05
C LEU A 25 3.74 21.41 6.22
N ALA A 26 3.25 22.21 7.18
CA ALA A 26 2.51 21.71 8.32
C ALA A 26 1.66 20.58 7.79
N GLU A 27 1.90 19.34 8.27
CA GLU A 27 1.07 18.20 7.90
C GLU A 27 -0.35 18.73 7.99
N ARG A 28 -1.01 18.89 6.84
CA ARG A 28 -2.36 19.45 6.82
C ARG A 28 -3.12 18.58 7.79
N ASP A 29 -3.74 19.16 8.80
CA ASP A 29 -4.60 18.39 9.70
C ASP A 29 -5.58 17.63 8.81
N THR A 30 -5.34 16.33 8.68
CA THR A 30 -5.83 15.57 7.53
C THR A 30 -7.29 15.19 7.71
N GLY A 31 -7.92 15.66 8.79
CA GLY A 31 -9.24 15.23 9.25
C GLY A 31 -9.18 13.90 10.01
N LEU A 32 -8.23 13.03 9.67
CA LEU A 32 -7.94 11.79 10.39
C LEU A 32 -6.49 11.75 10.89
N ASP A 33 -6.30 11.46 12.17
CA ASP A 33 -5.01 11.06 12.76
C ASP A 33 -4.92 9.54 12.85
N VAL A 34 -3.71 8.99 12.65
CA VAL A 34 -3.50 7.53 12.65
C VAL A 34 -2.29 7.17 13.51
N LYS A 35 -2.52 6.32 14.52
CA LYS A 35 -1.48 5.88 15.46
C LYS A 35 -1.36 4.37 15.50
N LEU A 36 -0.13 3.88 15.55
CA LEU A 36 0.21 2.47 15.78
C LEU A 36 0.74 2.29 17.20
N ILE A 37 0.33 1.21 17.86
CA ILE A 37 0.76 0.82 19.22
C ILE A 37 1.10 -0.67 19.23
N PRO A 38 2.28 -1.08 19.73
CA PRO A 38 2.58 -2.50 19.92
C PRO A 38 1.79 -3.05 21.11
N ILE A 39 1.14 -4.20 20.93
CA ILE A 39 0.29 -4.83 21.96
C ILE A 39 0.64 -6.31 22.21
N GLY A 40 1.78 -6.76 21.70
CA GLY A 40 2.27 -8.13 21.84
C GLY A 40 3.55 -8.33 21.02
N ASN A 41 3.99 -9.59 20.89
CA ASN A 41 5.20 -9.93 20.15
C ASN A 41 5.13 -9.43 18.69
N THR A 42 4.05 -9.77 17.98
CA THR A 42 3.81 -9.42 16.58
C THR A 42 2.45 -8.73 16.40
N ARG A 43 1.78 -8.33 17.48
CA ARG A 43 0.47 -7.67 17.41
C ARG A 43 0.58 -6.17 17.48
N VAL A 44 -0.16 -5.50 16.60
CA VAL A 44 -0.23 -4.05 16.50
C VAL A 44 -1.68 -3.62 16.61
N LYS A 45 -1.91 -2.56 17.37
CA LYS A 45 -3.15 -1.79 17.41
C LYS A 45 -3.00 -0.55 16.55
N ALA A 46 -3.92 -0.35 15.61
CA ALA A 46 -4.10 0.91 14.92
C ALA A 46 -5.27 1.67 15.54
N ILE A 47 -5.08 2.97 15.71
CA ILE A 47 -6.11 3.91 16.16
C ILE A 47 -6.27 4.95 15.06
N ILE A 48 -7.52 5.18 14.63
CA ILE A 48 -7.89 6.30 13.76
C ILE A 48 -8.76 7.24 14.57
N THR A 49 -8.38 8.52 14.61
CA THR A 49 -9.12 9.58 15.31
C THR A 49 -9.63 10.60 14.31
N ASN A 50 -10.90 10.98 14.41
CA ASN A 50 -11.46 12.09 13.63
C ASN A 50 -11.14 13.42 14.31
N ASN A 51 -10.22 14.19 13.74
CA ASN A 51 -9.84 15.52 14.22
C ASN A 51 -10.70 16.63 13.60
N ALA A 52 -11.59 16.31 12.66
CA ALA A 52 -12.52 17.28 12.11
C ALA A 52 -13.60 17.68 13.14
N ASP A 53 -14.22 18.82 12.89
CA ASP A 53 -15.31 19.39 13.70
C ASP A 53 -16.70 18.81 13.36
N HIS A 54 -16.76 17.87 12.41
CA HIS A 54 -17.98 17.21 11.94
C HIS A 54 -17.79 15.69 11.85
N GLU A 55 -18.91 14.97 11.68
CA GLU A 55 -18.90 13.53 11.53
C GLU A 55 -18.26 13.11 10.20
N MET A 56 -17.39 12.10 10.26
CA MET A 56 -16.72 11.55 9.08
C MET A 56 -16.85 10.04 9.04
N SER A 57 -17.07 9.48 7.84
CA SER A 57 -17.04 8.04 7.64
C SER A 57 -15.87 7.65 6.76
N PHE A 58 -15.07 6.67 7.18
CA PHE A 58 -13.95 6.16 6.39
C PHE A 58 -14.20 4.74 5.89
N VAL A 59 -13.65 4.43 4.73
CA VAL A 59 -13.65 3.07 4.16
C VAL A 59 -12.59 2.22 4.86
N LYS A 60 -13.00 1.08 5.41
CA LYS A 60 -12.12 0.13 6.10
C LYS A 60 -11.34 -0.76 5.15
N TYR A 61 -11.89 -1.08 3.98
CA TYR A 61 -11.28 -2.01 3.03
C TYR A 61 -9.94 -1.49 2.48
N ASN A 62 -8.96 -2.38 2.33
CA ASN A 62 -7.57 -2.06 2.00
C ASN A 62 -6.90 -1.05 2.97
N THR A 63 -7.35 -0.97 4.21
CA THR A 63 -6.74 -0.14 5.26
C THR A 63 -6.32 -0.98 6.47
N LEU A 64 -5.81 -0.30 7.51
CA LEU A 64 -5.52 -0.88 8.83
C LEU A 64 -6.74 -1.57 9.48
N PHE A 65 -7.96 -1.21 9.04
CA PHE A 65 -9.25 -1.73 9.56
C PHE A 65 -9.85 -2.85 8.71
N ASP A 66 -9.14 -3.31 7.67
CA ASP A 66 -9.61 -4.42 6.85
C ASP A 66 -9.42 -5.75 7.59
N SER A 67 -10.51 -6.51 7.72
CA SER A 67 -10.47 -7.88 8.28
C SER A 67 -9.68 -8.87 7.43
N SER A 68 -9.47 -8.57 6.15
CA SER A 68 -8.76 -9.41 5.21
C SER A 68 -7.24 -9.32 5.42
N PRO A 69 -6.45 -10.33 5.01
CA PRO A 69 -4.98 -10.31 5.11
C PRO A 69 -4.33 -9.42 4.03
N VAL A 70 -4.79 -8.17 3.93
CA VAL A 70 -4.21 -7.13 3.08
C VAL A 70 -3.01 -6.47 3.75
N ARG A 71 -2.24 -5.70 2.99
CA ARG A 71 -1.10 -4.96 3.53
C ARG A 71 -1.58 -3.81 4.42
N LYS A 72 -1.50 -4.01 5.73
CA LYS A 72 -1.83 -2.99 6.75
C LYS A 72 -0.64 -2.08 7.07
N VAL A 73 0.57 -2.65 7.07
CA VAL A 73 1.82 -1.97 7.40
C VAL A 73 2.94 -2.36 6.44
N GLN A 74 3.98 -1.54 6.39
CA GLN A 74 5.29 -1.90 5.84
C GLN A 74 6.23 -2.28 6.98
N ILE A 75 6.93 -3.40 6.83
CA ILE A 75 7.87 -3.92 7.82
C ILE A 75 9.26 -3.92 7.18
N SER A 76 10.26 -3.49 7.94
CA SER A 76 11.65 -3.55 7.52
C SER A 76 12.56 -4.00 8.65
N LYS A 77 13.66 -4.67 8.27
CA LYS A 77 14.74 -5.09 9.15
C LYS A 77 16.06 -4.67 8.50
N ASP A 78 16.92 -3.98 9.25
CA ASP A 78 18.24 -3.54 8.77
C ASP A 78 18.20 -2.79 7.42
N GLY A 79 17.14 -1.99 7.22
CA GLY A 79 16.91 -1.23 5.98
C GLY A 79 16.30 -2.03 4.83
N SER A 80 16.15 -3.35 4.96
CA SER A 80 15.50 -4.20 3.96
C SER A 80 14.01 -4.38 4.27
N ILE A 81 13.17 -4.22 3.26
CA ILE A 81 11.72 -4.45 3.38
C ILE A 81 11.46 -5.95 3.48
N ILE A 82 10.69 -6.35 4.49
CA ILE A 82 10.20 -7.72 4.62
C ILE A 82 9.10 -7.96 3.58
N PRO A 83 9.19 -9.05 2.79
CA PRO A 83 8.16 -9.37 1.81
C PRO A 83 6.79 -9.58 2.45
N PHE A 84 5.77 -8.97 1.86
CA PHE A 84 4.38 -9.20 2.22
C PHE A 84 3.90 -10.49 1.54
N SER A 85 3.26 -11.36 2.31
CA SER A 85 2.71 -12.65 1.87
C SER A 85 1.18 -12.71 1.90
N GLY A 86 0.50 -11.58 2.13
CA GLY A 86 -0.95 -11.50 2.12
C GLY A 86 -1.55 -11.30 0.72
N ILE A 87 -2.79 -10.81 0.68
CA ILE A 87 -3.56 -10.59 -0.56
C ILE A 87 -3.64 -9.13 -0.95
N HIS A 88 -3.74 -8.89 -2.25
CA HIS A 88 -4.11 -7.60 -2.81
C HIS A 88 -5.56 -7.67 -3.28
N LEU A 89 -6.45 -6.98 -2.58
CA LEU A 89 -7.87 -6.93 -2.94
C LEU A 89 -8.18 -5.66 -3.73
N TYR A 90 -9.09 -5.78 -4.69
CA TYR A 90 -9.64 -4.66 -5.43
C TYR A 90 -11.13 -4.63 -5.16
N TYR A 91 -11.64 -3.46 -4.82
CA TYR A 91 -13.05 -3.25 -4.52
C TYR A 91 -13.62 -2.22 -5.48
N ASP A 92 -14.89 -2.42 -5.85
CA ASP A 92 -15.66 -1.40 -6.53
C ASP A 92 -16.05 -0.32 -5.50
N ILE A 93 -15.30 0.79 -5.50
CA ILE A 93 -15.48 1.88 -4.54
C ILE A 93 -16.87 2.53 -4.66
N ASP A 94 -17.50 2.43 -5.82
CA ASP A 94 -18.82 3.00 -6.08
C ASP A 94 -19.96 2.12 -5.56
N ASN A 95 -19.65 0.87 -5.19
CA ASN A 95 -20.61 -0.15 -4.77
C ASN A 95 -20.14 -0.93 -3.52
N LEU A 96 -19.63 -0.20 -2.53
CA LEU A 96 -19.25 -0.79 -1.25
C LEU A 96 -20.49 -1.01 -0.34
N PRO A 97 -20.56 -2.12 0.39
CA PRO A 97 -21.67 -2.37 1.31
C PRO A 97 -21.50 -1.52 2.60
N LYS A 98 -22.56 -1.38 3.40
CA LYS A 98 -22.57 -0.48 4.57
C LYS A 98 -21.48 -0.83 5.59
N GLU A 99 -21.19 -2.12 5.77
CA GLU A 99 -20.15 -2.61 6.66
C GLU A 99 -18.73 -2.31 6.19
N ALA A 100 -18.53 -1.83 4.96
CA ALA A 100 -17.22 -1.35 4.51
C ALA A 100 -16.84 -0.01 5.17
N TYR A 101 -17.79 0.69 5.79
CA TYR A 101 -17.60 2.01 6.36
C TYR A 101 -17.52 1.96 7.89
N LYS A 102 -16.79 2.93 8.46
CA LYS A 102 -16.79 3.22 9.89
C LYS A 102 -16.96 4.72 10.08
N THR A 103 -18.01 5.11 10.79
CA THR A 103 -18.33 6.49 11.12
C THR A 103 -17.73 6.89 12.45
N LEU A 104 -17.18 8.10 12.52
CA LEU A 104 -16.59 8.73 13.69
C LEU A 104 -17.19 10.12 13.88
N ALA A 105 -17.75 10.37 15.06
CA ALA A 105 -18.07 11.72 15.50
C ALA A 105 -16.79 12.57 15.68
N PRO A 106 -16.90 13.90 15.78
CA PRO A 106 -15.76 14.77 16.10
C PRO A 106 -15.03 14.31 17.36
N GLY A 107 -13.70 14.19 17.29
CA GLY A 107 -12.83 13.72 18.37
C GLY A 107 -12.95 12.23 18.71
N ALA A 108 -13.86 11.49 18.07
CA ALA A 108 -14.02 10.06 18.31
C ALA A 108 -12.90 9.25 17.65
N SER A 109 -12.59 8.11 18.24
CA SER A 109 -11.59 7.17 17.72
C SER A 109 -12.18 5.80 17.46
N ALA A 110 -11.61 5.08 16.49
CA ALA A 110 -11.81 3.65 16.30
C ALA A 110 -10.47 2.92 16.44
N GLU A 111 -10.55 1.67 16.88
CA GLU A 111 -9.39 0.79 17.04
C GLU A 111 -9.52 -0.45 16.14
N ALA A 112 -8.40 -0.92 15.62
CA ALA A 112 -8.26 -2.21 14.99
C ALA A 112 -6.99 -2.89 15.48
N GLU A 113 -7.06 -4.19 15.71
CA GLU A 113 -5.91 -5.01 16.08
C GLU A 113 -5.62 -6.01 14.97
N PHE A 114 -4.34 -6.24 14.70
CA PHE A 114 -3.89 -7.22 13.71
C PHE A 114 -2.52 -7.78 14.09
N ASP A 115 -2.25 -9.00 13.65
CA ASP A 115 -0.96 -9.66 13.82
C ASP A 115 -0.15 -9.52 12.53
N ILE A 116 1.02 -8.88 12.62
CA ILE A 116 1.85 -8.62 11.44
C ILE A 116 2.55 -9.89 10.93
N ALA A 117 2.67 -10.94 11.76
CA ALA A 117 3.22 -12.22 11.33
C ALA A 117 2.26 -13.05 10.47
N GLU A 118 0.96 -12.72 10.44
CA GLU A 118 -0.01 -13.37 9.54
C GLU A 118 0.29 -13.13 8.06
N THR A 119 1.03 -12.06 7.74
CA THR A 119 1.29 -11.63 6.35
C THR A 119 2.75 -11.31 6.08
N SER A 120 3.67 -11.73 6.96
CA SER A 120 5.11 -11.55 6.82
C SER A 120 5.86 -12.58 7.64
N ASP A 121 6.97 -13.10 7.10
CA ASP A 121 7.86 -13.99 7.84
C ASP A 121 8.76 -13.16 8.77
N LEU A 122 8.55 -13.31 10.08
CA LEU A 122 9.29 -12.62 11.14
C LEU A 122 10.11 -13.60 12.00
N SER A 123 10.29 -14.84 11.53
CA SER A 123 10.99 -15.92 12.25
C SER A 123 12.47 -15.62 12.55
N ALA A 124 13.08 -14.69 11.81
CA ALA A 124 14.44 -14.22 12.08
C ALA A 124 14.59 -13.51 13.43
N GLY A 125 13.51 -12.99 14.01
CA GLY A 125 13.51 -12.28 15.29
C GLY A 125 14.37 -11.01 15.32
N GLY A 126 14.49 -10.39 16.49
CA GLY A 126 15.24 -9.15 16.72
C GLY A 126 14.46 -7.88 16.35
N SER A 127 15.18 -6.78 16.11
CA SER A 127 14.56 -5.47 15.93
C SER A 127 13.99 -5.27 14.51
N PHE A 128 12.71 -4.89 14.43
CA PHE A 128 12.02 -4.54 13.19
C PHE A 128 11.43 -3.13 13.29
N LYS A 129 11.39 -2.43 12.15
CA LYS A 129 10.67 -1.16 11.99
C LYS A 129 9.36 -1.37 11.26
N ILE A 130 8.28 -0.84 11.84
CA ILE A 130 6.92 -0.94 11.31
C ILE A 130 6.41 0.47 11.03
N SER A 131 5.90 0.71 9.83
CA SER A 131 5.32 1.99 9.42
C SER A 131 4.03 1.78 8.64
N ALA A 132 3.12 2.75 8.70
CA ALA A 132 1.94 2.80 7.85
C ALA A 132 1.78 4.20 7.26
N GLU A 133 1.65 4.27 5.95
CA GLU A 133 1.29 5.47 5.23
C GLU A 133 0.40 5.09 4.05
N GLY A 134 -0.49 5.99 3.66
CA GLY A 134 -1.44 5.69 2.60
C GLY A 134 -2.50 6.75 2.42
N SER A 135 -3.59 6.34 1.80
CA SER A 135 -4.76 7.19 1.57
C SER A 135 -6.02 6.41 1.90
N ILE A 136 -6.90 7.01 2.71
CA ILE A 136 -8.14 6.41 3.17
C ILE A 136 -9.30 7.15 2.48
N PRO A 137 -10.12 6.47 1.66
CA PRO A 137 -11.33 7.08 1.12
C PRO A 137 -12.32 7.43 2.22
N VAL A 138 -12.91 8.62 2.14
CA VAL A 138 -13.84 9.13 3.15
C VAL A 138 -15.10 9.71 2.54
N ILE A 139 -16.17 9.64 3.34
CA ILE A 139 -17.38 10.45 3.22
C ILE A 139 -17.20 11.60 4.20
N ASP A 140 -16.89 12.77 3.63
CA ASP A 140 -16.72 14.02 4.34
C ASP A 140 -17.95 14.89 4.05
N GLY A 141 -18.80 15.07 5.05
CA GLY A 141 -20.11 15.72 4.92
C GLY A 141 -21.27 14.78 4.56
N GLN A 142 -22.29 15.31 3.87
CA GLN A 142 -23.52 14.59 3.57
C GLN A 142 -23.35 13.65 2.36
N GLY A 143 -23.62 12.36 2.52
CA GLY A 143 -23.58 11.40 1.42
C GLY A 143 -23.51 9.94 1.87
N THR A 144 -23.54 9.02 0.91
CA THR A 144 -23.43 7.58 1.13
C THR A 144 -22.25 6.92 0.41
N LYS A 145 -21.45 7.73 -0.30
CA LYS A 145 -20.29 7.27 -1.09
C LYS A 145 -19.07 8.13 -0.82
N PRO A 146 -17.85 7.58 -0.92
CA PRO A 146 -16.63 8.36 -0.78
C PRO A 146 -16.59 9.50 -1.80
N THR A 147 -16.36 10.71 -1.33
CA THR A 147 -16.22 11.92 -2.18
C THR A 147 -14.78 12.39 -2.29
N SER A 148 -13.93 11.96 -1.35
CA SER A 148 -12.53 12.35 -1.26
C SER A 148 -11.68 11.23 -0.66
N SER A 149 -10.39 11.49 -0.50
CA SER A 149 -9.50 10.59 0.24
C SER A 149 -8.51 11.39 1.06
N ILE A 150 -8.31 10.93 2.29
CA ILE A 150 -7.42 11.53 3.26
C ILE A 150 -6.10 10.77 3.23
N ARG A 151 -4.98 11.46 2.98
CA ARG A 151 -3.65 10.86 3.15
C ARG A 151 -3.34 10.75 4.63
N PHE A 152 -2.64 9.70 5.02
CA PHE A 152 -2.16 9.58 6.39
C PHE A 152 -0.73 9.06 6.40
N LYS A 153 -0.03 9.38 7.47
CA LYS A 153 1.25 8.79 7.84
C LYS A 153 1.24 8.58 9.35
N ALA A 154 1.32 7.33 9.77
CA ALA A 154 1.35 6.99 11.18
C ALA A 154 2.77 7.13 11.75
N ASN A 155 2.86 7.10 13.09
CA ASN A 155 4.14 6.93 13.77
C ASN A 155 4.84 5.64 13.34
N THR A 156 6.17 5.65 13.33
CA THR A 156 6.97 4.44 13.13
C THR A 156 7.18 3.72 14.45
N LEU A 157 6.91 2.42 14.49
CA LEU A 157 7.22 1.56 15.63
C LEU A 157 8.57 0.87 15.41
N THR A 158 9.31 0.69 16.49
CA THR A 158 10.40 -0.27 16.57
C THR A 158 9.97 -1.37 17.53
N MET A 159 9.96 -2.62 17.07
CA MET A 159 9.54 -3.78 17.84
C MET A 159 10.65 -4.82 17.85
N ASP A 160 11.06 -5.25 19.03
CA ASP A 160 11.96 -6.39 19.20
C ASP A 160 11.12 -7.68 19.26
N ILE A 161 11.19 -8.47 18.19
CA ILE A 161 10.34 -9.63 17.97
C ILE A 161 11.08 -10.90 18.35
N ASP A 162 10.45 -11.73 19.17
CA ASP A 162 10.87 -13.12 19.37
C ASP A 162 10.48 -13.92 18.12
N GLY A 163 11.51 -14.35 17.38
CA GLY A 163 11.34 -15.09 16.12
C GLY A 163 10.73 -16.48 16.31
N GLU A 164 11.00 -17.15 17.44
CA GLU A 164 10.40 -18.45 17.73
C GLU A 164 8.90 -18.29 17.98
N MET A 165 8.50 -17.29 18.77
CA MET A 165 7.09 -16.97 18.99
C MET A 165 6.40 -16.50 17.70
N ALA A 166 7.08 -15.69 16.88
CA ALA A 166 6.54 -15.24 15.60
C ALA A 166 6.29 -16.41 14.63
N SER A 167 7.19 -17.41 14.62
CA SER A 167 7.07 -18.60 13.76
C SER A 167 5.83 -19.47 14.07
N LYS A 168 5.25 -19.31 15.25
CA LYS A 168 4.03 -20.01 15.69
C LYS A 168 2.74 -19.34 15.22
N VAL A 169 2.81 -18.10 14.72
CA VAL A 169 1.64 -17.42 14.14
C VAL A 169 1.35 -18.03 12.78
N ALA A 170 0.13 -18.55 12.60
CA ALA A 170 -0.28 -19.12 11.32
C ALA A 170 -0.33 -18.03 10.24
N SER A 171 0.29 -18.29 9.09
CA SER A 171 0.12 -17.44 7.90
C SER A 171 -1.36 -17.39 7.53
N ALA A 172 -1.87 -16.18 7.28
CA ALA A 172 -3.24 -16.00 6.83
C ALA A 172 -3.48 -16.55 5.43
N ILE A 173 -2.41 -16.67 4.61
CA ILE A 173 -2.45 -17.27 3.28
C ILE A 173 -1.73 -18.62 3.30
N PRO A 174 -2.36 -19.71 2.83
CA PRO A 174 -1.69 -20.99 2.67
C PRO A 174 -0.45 -20.88 1.77
N GLU A 175 0.58 -21.69 2.02
CA GLU A 175 1.76 -21.69 1.15
C GLU A 175 1.38 -21.94 -0.32
N LEU A 176 1.62 -20.93 -1.16
CA LEU A 176 1.39 -21.01 -2.59
C LEU A 176 2.65 -21.55 -3.26
N ASN A 177 2.50 -22.63 -4.05
CA ASN A 177 3.60 -23.15 -4.85
C ASN A 177 4.00 -22.10 -5.91
N LYS A 178 5.30 -21.77 -5.97
CA LYS A 178 5.84 -20.74 -6.86
C LYS A 178 5.93 -21.24 -8.31
N ARG A 179 4.80 -21.42 -8.99
CA ARG A 179 4.72 -21.66 -10.44
C ARG A 179 3.40 -21.14 -11.02
N THR A 180 3.49 -20.26 -12.04
CA THR A 180 2.31 -19.89 -12.88
C THR A 180 1.71 -21.12 -13.48
N ARG A 181 0.55 -21.46 -12.95
CA ARG A 181 -0.38 -22.37 -13.58
C ARG A 181 -1.77 -21.79 -13.51
N VAL A 182 -2.53 -22.01 -14.56
CA VAL A 182 -3.98 -21.95 -14.47
C VAL A 182 -4.43 -23.18 -13.69
N ASP A 183 -5.25 -22.95 -12.68
CA ASP A 183 -5.80 -24.04 -11.89
C ASP A 183 -6.93 -24.73 -12.66
N ASN A 184 -6.65 -25.91 -13.21
CA ASN A 184 -7.57 -26.67 -14.06
C ASN A 184 -8.85 -27.14 -13.33
N GLN A 185 -8.89 -27.07 -12.00
CA GLN A 185 -10.03 -27.48 -11.20
C GLN A 185 -11.06 -26.34 -11.10
N SER A 186 -10.60 -25.13 -10.76
CA SER A 186 -11.44 -23.94 -10.71
C SER A 186 -11.75 -23.37 -12.09
N CYS A 187 -10.81 -23.50 -13.05
CA CYS A 187 -10.92 -22.99 -14.41
C CYS A 187 -11.36 -24.07 -15.40
N THR A 188 -12.65 -24.39 -15.42
CA THR A 188 -13.26 -25.33 -16.37
C THR A 188 -14.29 -24.64 -17.27
N GLY A 189 -14.56 -25.21 -18.45
CA GLY A 189 -15.57 -24.73 -19.38
C GLY A 189 -15.38 -23.25 -19.78
N GLN A 190 -16.45 -22.46 -19.64
CA GLN A 190 -16.46 -21.03 -19.99
C GLN A 190 -15.44 -20.22 -19.20
N TYR A 191 -15.16 -20.57 -17.94
CA TYR A 191 -14.19 -19.85 -17.11
C TYR A 191 -12.76 -19.95 -17.66
N ALA A 192 -12.38 -21.13 -18.17
CA ALA A 192 -11.09 -21.32 -18.82
C ALA A 192 -10.95 -20.44 -20.06
N GLN A 193 -12.01 -20.35 -20.89
CA GLN A 193 -12.02 -19.52 -22.10
C GLN A 193 -11.92 -18.03 -21.75
N LEU A 194 -12.67 -17.57 -20.76
CA LEU A 194 -12.64 -16.19 -20.28
C LEU A 194 -11.26 -15.81 -19.74
N LEU A 195 -10.65 -16.67 -18.90
CA LEU A 195 -9.31 -16.42 -18.36
C LEU A 195 -8.26 -16.36 -19.47
N GLN A 196 -8.27 -17.31 -20.42
CA GLN A 196 -7.33 -17.29 -21.55
C GLN A 196 -7.50 -16.04 -22.42
N GLY A 197 -8.75 -15.63 -22.68
CA GLY A 197 -9.03 -14.36 -23.36
C GLY A 197 -8.50 -13.16 -22.58
N GLY A 198 -8.72 -13.13 -21.26
CA GLY A 198 -8.21 -12.11 -20.36
C GLY A 198 -6.68 -12.01 -20.36
N LEU A 199 -5.97 -13.14 -20.35
CA LEU A 199 -4.50 -13.18 -20.42
C LEU A 199 -3.98 -12.58 -21.74
N ARG A 200 -4.60 -12.91 -22.88
CA ARG A 200 -4.23 -12.31 -24.19
C ARG A 200 -4.46 -10.79 -24.22
N THR A 201 -5.59 -10.35 -23.67
CA THR A 201 -5.90 -8.92 -23.55
C THR A 201 -4.91 -8.22 -22.61
N CYS A 202 -4.55 -8.85 -21.48
CA CYS A 202 -3.55 -8.36 -20.55
C CYS A 202 -2.20 -8.11 -21.26
N VAL A 203 -1.68 -9.08 -22.02
CA VAL A 203 -0.43 -8.93 -22.78
C VAL A 203 -0.51 -7.70 -23.68
N THR A 204 -1.60 -7.57 -24.44
CA THR A 204 -1.81 -6.47 -25.39
C THR A 204 -1.81 -5.11 -24.69
N TYR A 205 -2.59 -4.96 -23.61
CA TYR A 205 -2.69 -3.70 -22.87
C TYR A 205 -1.41 -3.36 -22.13
N ALA A 206 -0.77 -4.33 -21.48
CA ALA A 206 0.48 -4.13 -20.78
C ALA A 206 1.61 -3.72 -21.72
N GLN A 207 1.73 -4.33 -22.90
CA GLN A 207 2.74 -3.91 -23.90
C GLN A 207 2.50 -2.48 -24.40
N ARG A 208 1.25 -2.11 -24.70
CA ARG A 208 0.91 -0.74 -25.12
C ARG A 208 1.17 0.28 -24.01
N ALA A 209 0.83 -0.07 -22.77
CA ALA A 209 1.10 0.78 -21.60
C ALA A 209 2.60 0.95 -21.37
N ALA A 210 3.42 -0.09 -21.57
CA ALA A 210 4.87 0.01 -21.50
C ALA A 210 5.44 0.99 -22.54
N GLN A 211 4.98 0.90 -23.80
CA GLN A 211 5.39 1.81 -24.87
C GLN A 211 4.95 3.26 -24.59
N ALA A 212 3.73 3.45 -24.12
CA ALA A 212 3.20 4.77 -23.75
C ALA A 212 3.98 5.38 -22.58
N ALA A 213 4.34 4.57 -21.57
CA ALA A 213 5.15 5.01 -20.46
C ALA A 213 6.55 5.45 -20.91
N SER A 214 7.24 4.67 -21.75
CA SER A 214 8.62 4.97 -22.16
C SER A 214 8.75 6.14 -23.14
N GLY A 215 7.78 6.33 -24.04
CA GLY A 215 7.90 7.31 -25.13
C GLY A 215 6.60 7.97 -25.59
N GLY A 216 5.47 7.71 -24.94
CA GLY A 216 4.18 8.29 -25.28
C GLY A 216 3.96 9.71 -24.74
N ASN A 217 2.70 10.15 -24.77
CA ASN A 217 2.27 11.46 -24.32
C ASN A 217 2.59 11.69 -22.82
N ALA A 218 3.39 12.73 -22.53
CA ALA A 218 3.83 13.05 -21.17
C ALA A 218 2.70 13.55 -20.27
N GLN A 219 1.71 14.29 -20.80
CA GLN A 219 0.55 14.76 -20.03
C GLN A 219 -0.33 13.59 -19.59
N LYS A 220 -0.56 12.61 -20.48
CA LYS A 220 -1.31 11.39 -20.14
C LYS A 220 -0.57 10.56 -19.09
N PHE A 221 0.76 10.51 -19.16
CA PHE A 221 1.56 9.88 -18.10
C PHE A 221 1.44 10.64 -16.76
N GLN A 222 1.54 11.98 -16.79
CA GLN A 222 1.39 12.83 -15.62
C GLN A 222 -0.01 12.72 -14.98
N GLU A 223 -1.06 12.52 -15.79
CA GLU A 223 -2.42 12.30 -15.31
C GLU A 223 -2.49 11.12 -14.32
N TYR A 224 -1.79 10.02 -14.58
CA TYR A 224 -1.81 8.84 -13.69
C TYR A 224 -0.67 8.85 -12.65
N PHE A 225 0.55 9.16 -13.08
CA PHE A 225 1.76 9.01 -12.27
C PHE A 225 2.24 10.32 -11.63
N LYS A 226 1.54 11.43 -11.90
CA LYS A 226 1.75 12.75 -11.26
C LYS A 226 3.15 13.35 -11.45
N THR A 227 3.91 12.80 -12.39
CA THR A 227 5.25 13.26 -12.78
C THR A 227 5.45 13.05 -14.27
N THR A 228 6.46 13.69 -14.85
CA THR A 228 6.95 13.45 -16.21
C THR A 228 8.41 13.00 -16.24
N ASP A 229 9.00 12.76 -15.06
CA ASP A 229 10.39 12.34 -14.89
C ASP A 229 10.72 11.07 -15.70
N GLN A 230 11.84 11.13 -16.43
CA GLN A 230 12.22 10.07 -17.36
C GLN A 230 12.58 8.77 -16.64
N GLN A 231 13.19 8.84 -15.46
CA GLN A 231 13.55 7.64 -14.70
C GLN A 231 12.29 6.92 -14.21
N THR A 232 11.30 7.68 -13.72
CA THR A 232 10.00 7.16 -13.30
C THR A 232 9.25 6.55 -14.46
N ARG A 233 9.25 7.20 -15.63
CA ARG A 233 8.67 6.67 -16.87
C ARG A 233 9.27 5.33 -17.27
N GLN A 234 10.59 5.20 -17.23
CA GLN A 234 11.26 3.93 -17.52
C GLN A 234 10.95 2.84 -16.49
N ASN A 235 10.87 3.19 -15.20
CA ASN A 235 10.46 2.25 -14.16
C ASN A 235 9.05 1.69 -14.40
N VAL A 236 8.09 2.57 -14.73
CA VAL A 236 6.71 2.17 -15.06
C VAL A 236 6.69 1.30 -16.32
N ALA A 237 7.45 1.66 -17.36
CA ALA A 237 7.53 0.85 -18.58
C ALA A 237 8.04 -0.57 -18.31
N ARG A 238 9.13 -0.70 -17.52
CA ARG A 238 9.67 -2.00 -17.09
C ARG A 238 8.63 -2.82 -16.31
N ARG A 239 7.84 -2.18 -15.45
CA ARG A 239 6.79 -2.86 -14.69
C ARG A 239 5.70 -3.42 -15.62
N PHE A 240 5.24 -2.63 -16.59
CA PHE A 240 4.27 -3.10 -17.58
C PHE A 240 4.83 -4.22 -18.47
N GLN A 241 6.12 -4.19 -18.81
CA GLN A 241 6.78 -5.30 -19.51
C GLN A 241 6.77 -6.59 -18.68
N ALA A 242 7.06 -6.50 -17.38
CA ALA A 242 6.98 -7.66 -16.49
C ALA A 242 5.56 -8.23 -16.40
N ILE A 243 4.53 -7.35 -16.36
CA ILE A 243 3.12 -7.77 -16.39
C ILE A 243 2.81 -8.51 -17.71
N ALA A 244 3.26 -7.98 -18.85
CA ALA A 244 3.06 -8.63 -20.14
C ALA A 244 3.74 -10.01 -20.21
N GLN A 245 4.95 -10.15 -19.66
CA GLN A 245 5.64 -11.43 -19.58
C GLN A 245 4.88 -12.44 -18.72
N GLU A 246 4.40 -12.03 -17.54
CA GLU A 246 3.62 -12.90 -16.66
C GLU A 246 2.31 -13.34 -17.33
N CYS A 247 1.60 -12.43 -18.01
CA CYS A 247 0.36 -12.75 -18.72
C CYS A 247 0.57 -13.59 -20.00
N SER A 248 1.80 -13.69 -20.52
CA SER A 248 2.08 -14.41 -21.77
C SER A 248 2.05 -15.93 -21.63
N SER A 249 2.04 -16.45 -20.40
CA SER A 249 2.03 -17.88 -20.14
C SER A 249 0.95 -18.28 -19.15
N ALA A 250 0.24 -19.36 -19.48
CA ALA A 250 -0.70 -20.00 -18.58
C ALA A 250 -0.04 -21.06 -17.68
N ASN A 251 1.23 -21.41 -17.93
CA ASN A 251 1.90 -22.58 -17.35
C ASN A 251 3.36 -22.32 -16.90
N GLN A 252 3.85 -21.07 -16.98
CA GLN A 252 5.21 -20.67 -16.61
C GLN A 252 5.22 -19.27 -16.00
N GLY A 253 5.96 -19.07 -14.91
CA GLY A 253 6.02 -17.80 -14.16
C GLY A 253 5.90 -18.01 -12.65
N ARG A 254 5.46 -17.00 -11.89
CA ARG A 254 5.46 -16.99 -10.42
C ARG A 254 4.07 -16.93 -9.74
N THR A 255 2.96 -16.95 -10.48
CA THR A 255 1.60 -16.78 -9.94
C THR A 255 0.79 -18.09 -9.93
N ILE A 256 -0.48 -18.12 -9.55
CA ILE A 256 -1.42 -19.21 -9.87
C ILE A 256 -2.76 -18.52 -10.16
N TYR A 257 -3.40 -18.84 -11.28
CA TYR A 257 -4.71 -18.28 -11.61
C TYR A 257 -5.81 -19.25 -11.22
N PHE A 258 -6.65 -18.83 -10.27
CA PHE A 258 -7.89 -19.52 -9.93
C PHE A 258 -9.07 -18.79 -10.58
N CYS A 259 -10.01 -19.53 -11.16
CA CYS A 259 -11.24 -18.95 -11.73
C CYS A 259 -12.39 -18.90 -10.71
N ARG A 260 -12.14 -19.35 -9.49
CA ARG A 260 -13.03 -19.23 -8.34
C ARG A 260 -12.22 -18.72 -7.16
N ASP A 261 -12.89 -18.04 -6.25
CA ASP A 261 -12.29 -17.67 -4.98
C ASP A 261 -12.21 -18.90 -4.06
N VAL A 262 -11.11 -19.64 -4.18
CA VAL A 262 -10.86 -20.86 -3.41
C VAL A 262 -10.55 -20.59 -1.94
N TYR A 263 -10.35 -19.33 -1.56
CA TYR A 263 -10.00 -18.92 -0.20
C TYR A 263 -11.10 -18.12 0.51
N GLY A 264 -12.17 -17.75 -0.19
CA GLY A 264 -13.32 -17.04 0.40
C GLY A 264 -13.04 -15.57 0.76
N TYR A 265 -12.04 -14.94 0.14
CA TYR A 265 -11.67 -13.54 0.40
C TYR A 265 -12.44 -12.51 -0.42
N CYS A 266 -13.11 -12.93 -1.50
CA CYS A 266 -14.01 -12.07 -2.27
C CYS A 266 -15.29 -11.82 -1.47
N LYS A 267 -15.36 -10.67 -0.79
CA LYS A 267 -16.57 -10.18 -0.10
C LYS A 267 -17.29 -9.16 -0.98
N GLY A 268 -18.63 -9.26 -1.07
CA GLY A 268 -19.45 -8.28 -1.81
C GLY A 268 -20.15 -8.78 -3.08
N LEU A 269 -20.04 -10.08 -3.42
CA LEU A 269 -20.86 -10.70 -4.49
C LEU A 269 -22.17 -11.31 -3.97
N SER A 270 -22.80 -10.70 -2.96
CA SER A 270 -24.16 -11.08 -2.57
C SER A 270 -25.19 -10.34 -3.44
N LYS A 271 -25.33 -10.81 -4.68
CA LYS A 271 -26.63 -11.04 -5.32
C LYS A 271 -26.40 -11.79 -6.62
N GLU A 272 -27.08 -12.92 -6.71
CA GLU A 272 -27.29 -13.73 -7.89
C GLU A 272 -27.39 -12.87 -9.15
N ILE A 273 -26.48 -13.07 -10.10
CA ILE A 273 -26.84 -12.90 -11.51
C ILE A 273 -27.67 -14.15 -11.86
N ASN A 274 -28.89 -14.21 -11.34
CA ASN A 274 -29.90 -15.05 -11.95
C ASN A 274 -30.22 -14.39 -13.30
N ARG A 275 -30.12 -15.21 -14.35
CA ARG A 275 -30.40 -14.87 -15.74
C ARG A 275 -31.75 -14.19 -15.93
#